data_AF-A0A3B6VXN8-F1
#
_entry.id   AF-A0A3B6VXN8-F1
#
_cell.length_a   1.000
_cell.length_b   1.000
_cell.length_c   1.000
_cell.angle_alpha   90.00
_cell.angle_beta   90.00
_cell.angle_gamma   90.00
#
_symmetry.space_group_name_H-M   'P 1'
#
loop_
_entity.id
_entity.type
_entity.pdbx_description
1 polymer ?
#
loop_
_entity_poly.entity_id
_entity_poly.type
_entity_poly.pdbx_seq_one_letter_code
_entity_poly.pdbx_strand_id
1 'polypeptide(L)'
;MIKLKSYINKSSKKNKKTLVRKIRKAKDEYFLDAKTKIENALIKKSLGYYSKDIIKERKIDKDGNESKTKKIVYKYNPPSERAMIVFFELLKKRNDKRLEYIRKKIEEKENNNKINIRVGFDN
;
A
#
# COMPACT_ATOMS: atom_id res chain seq x y z
N MET A 1 -5.86 -17.97 20.20
CA MET A 1 -6.33 -16.58 20.42
C MET A 1 -6.73 -16.29 21.89
N ILE A 2 -7.34 -17.24 22.59
CA ILE A 2 -7.84 -17.08 23.99
C ILE A 2 -6.71 -16.81 25.02
N LYS A 3 -5.55 -17.47 24.88
CA LYS A 3 -4.39 -17.30 25.80
C LYS A 3 -3.80 -15.88 25.80
N LEU A 4 -3.63 -15.26 24.63
CA LEU A 4 -3.02 -13.91 24.54
C LEU A 4 -3.91 -12.86 25.22
N LYS A 5 -5.23 -12.99 25.06
CA LYS A 5 -6.22 -12.07 25.64
C LYS A 5 -6.19 -12.10 27.18
N SER A 6 -5.97 -13.27 27.79
CA SER A 6 -5.90 -13.40 29.26
C SER A 6 -4.59 -12.83 29.84
N TYR A 7 -3.44 -13.03 29.18
CA TYR A 7 -2.16 -12.44 29.58
C TYR A 7 -2.17 -10.91 29.49
N ILE A 8 -2.76 -10.36 28.43
CA ILE A 8 -2.93 -8.91 28.27
C ILE A 8 -3.82 -8.37 29.39
N ASN A 9 -4.87 -9.08 29.78
CA ASN A 9 -5.77 -8.64 30.84
C ASN A 9 -5.13 -8.63 32.23
N LYS A 10 -4.20 -9.53 32.52
CA LYS A 10 -3.43 -9.57 33.78
C LYS A 10 -2.28 -8.55 33.84
N SER A 11 -1.91 -7.92 32.72
CA SER A 11 -0.82 -6.95 32.67
C SER A 11 -1.22 -5.56 33.19
N SER A 12 -0.25 -4.77 33.67
CA SER A 12 -0.50 -3.40 34.16
C SER A 12 -1.10 -2.49 33.08
N LYS A 13 -1.87 -1.47 33.47
CA LYS A 13 -2.52 -0.51 32.56
C LYS A 13 -1.52 0.15 31.59
N LYS A 14 -0.27 0.39 32.05
CA LYS A 14 0.85 0.91 31.26
C LYS A 14 1.34 -0.07 30.19
N ASN A 15 1.44 -1.35 30.53
CA ASN A 15 1.86 -2.40 29.61
C ASN A 15 0.80 -2.68 28.53
N LYS A 16 -0.49 -2.67 28.89
CA LYS A 16 -1.60 -2.76 27.93
C LYS A 16 -1.56 -1.63 26.90
N LYS A 17 -1.39 -0.37 27.34
CA LYS A 17 -1.29 0.80 26.43
C LYS A 17 -0.11 0.66 25.46
N THR A 18 1.05 0.26 25.96
CA THR A 18 2.26 0.09 25.15
C THR A 18 2.08 -1.00 24.10
N LEU A 19 1.48 -2.13 24.49
CA LEU A 19 1.20 -3.24 23.58
C LEU A 19 0.19 -2.85 22.49
N VAL A 20 -0.92 -2.18 22.84
CA VAL A 20 -1.90 -1.69 21.87
C VAL A 20 -1.24 -0.75 20.86
N ARG A 21 -0.34 0.13 21.30
CA ARG A 21 0.42 1.02 20.41
C ARG A 21 1.31 0.24 19.45
N LYS A 22 2.00 -0.81 19.93
CA LYS A 22 2.83 -1.68 19.09
C LYS A 22 1.99 -2.45 18.05
N ILE A 23 0.85 -3.00 18.47
CA ILE A 23 -0.07 -3.71 17.56
C ILE A 23 -0.61 -2.75 16.49
N ARG A 24 -1.00 -1.53 16.87
CA ARG A 24 -1.46 -0.52 15.91
C ARG A 24 -0.37 -0.18 14.90
N LYS A 25 0.85 0.08 15.36
CA LYS A 25 2.00 0.37 14.49
C LYS A 25 2.26 -0.76 13.49
N ALA A 26 2.31 -2.02 13.97
CA ALA A 26 2.51 -3.18 13.10
C ALA A 26 1.37 -3.35 12.08
N LYS A 27 0.13 -3.08 12.50
CA LYS A 27 -1.04 -3.08 11.61
C LYS A 27 -0.86 -2.02 10.51
N ASP A 28 -0.53 -0.78 10.87
CA ASP A 28 -0.39 0.32 9.93
C ASP A 28 0.75 0.05 8.93
N GLU A 29 1.87 -0.49 9.39
CA GLU A 29 3.00 -0.93 8.54
C GLU A 29 2.57 -2.04 7.55
N TYR A 30 1.81 -3.03 8.02
CA TYR A 30 1.27 -4.09 7.16
C TYR A 30 0.34 -3.55 6.07
N PHE A 31 -0.55 -2.63 6.42
CA PHE A 31 -1.44 -2.00 5.43
C PHE A 31 -0.66 -1.18 4.39
N LEU A 32 0.40 -0.50 4.81
CA LEU A 32 1.26 0.27 3.90
C LEU A 32 2.00 -0.64 2.92
N ASP A 33 2.58 -1.74 3.40
CA ASP A 33 3.26 -2.73 2.55
C ASP A 33 2.27 -3.38 1.56
N ALA A 34 1.10 -3.80 2.04
CA ALA A 34 0.06 -4.38 1.19
C ALA A 34 -0.40 -3.40 0.10
N LYS A 35 -0.60 -2.12 0.46
CA LYS A 35 -0.95 -1.07 -0.49
C LYS A 35 0.14 -0.89 -1.56
N THR A 36 1.41 -0.86 -1.15
CA THR A 36 2.54 -0.71 -2.07
C THR A 36 2.63 -1.89 -3.05
N LYS A 37 2.42 -3.12 -2.56
CA LYS A 37 2.39 -4.32 -3.40
C LYS A 37 1.25 -4.31 -4.40
N ILE A 38 0.05 -3.89 -3.99
CA ILE A 38 -1.10 -3.76 -4.88
C ILE A 38 -0.83 -2.72 -5.97
N GLU A 39 -0.27 -1.56 -5.61
CA GLU A 39 0.06 -0.51 -6.57
C GLU A 39 1.11 -0.96 -7.58
N ASN A 40 2.18 -1.62 -7.11
CA ASN A 40 3.20 -2.18 -8.00
C ASN A 40 2.64 -3.26 -8.93
N ALA A 41 1.75 -4.13 -8.43
CA ALA A 41 1.08 -5.12 -9.25
C ALA A 41 0.17 -4.46 -10.31
N LEU A 42 -0.52 -3.38 -9.95
CA LEU A 42 -1.36 -2.61 -10.87
C LEU A 42 -0.51 -1.95 -11.97
N ILE A 43 0.61 -1.31 -11.61
CA ILE A 43 1.57 -0.72 -12.55
C ILE A 43 2.11 -1.78 -13.52
N LYS A 44 2.54 -2.93 -12.98
CA LYS A 44 3.05 -4.04 -13.79
C LYS A 44 1.99 -4.54 -14.78
N LYS A 45 0.73 -4.61 -14.35
CA LYS A 45 -0.39 -5.01 -15.22
C LYS A 45 -0.77 -3.93 -16.23
N SER A 46 -0.64 -2.65 -15.89
CA SER A 46 -0.93 -1.53 -16.78
C SER A 46 0.14 -1.33 -17.85
N LEU A 47 1.39 -1.72 -17.61
CA LEU A 47 2.50 -1.64 -18.58
C LEU A 47 2.66 -2.92 -19.42
N GLY A 48 2.01 -4.01 -19.03
CA GLY A 48 2.31 -5.34 -19.56
C GLY A 48 3.58 -5.92 -18.95
N TYR A 49 3.69 -7.25 -18.94
CA TYR A 49 4.81 -7.94 -18.30
C TYR A 49 5.02 -9.35 -18.82
N TYR A 50 6.24 -9.85 -18.72
CA TYR A 50 6.53 -11.26 -18.94
C TYR A 50 6.30 -12.05 -17.65
N SER A 51 5.46 -13.08 -17.69
CA SER A 51 5.36 -14.11 -16.65
C SER A 51 6.38 -15.21 -16.91
N LYS A 52 6.94 -15.76 -15.83
CA LYS A 52 7.89 -16.86 -15.87
C LYS A 52 7.19 -18.11 -15.41
N ASP A 53 7.02 -19.06 -16.32
CA ASP A 53 6.44 -20.36 -16.04
C ASP A 53 7.57 -21.39 -15.99
N ILE A 54 7.61 -22.19 -14.93
CA ILE A 54 8.62 -23.24 -14.72
C ILE A 54 7.94 -24.59 -14.89
N ILE A 55 8.19 -25.24 -16.02
CA ILE A 55 7.71 -26.58 -16.31
C ILE A 55 8.75 -27.57 -15.79
N LYS A 56 8.35 -28.46 -14.88
CA LYS A 56 9.18 -29.54 -14.37
C LYS A 56 8.55 -30.85 -14.81
N GLU A 57 9.27 -31.65 -15.58
CA GLU A 57 8.84 -32.98 -15.98
C GLU A 57 9.70 -34.02 -15.28
N ARG A 58 9.06 -35.10 -14.82
CA ARG A 58 9.71 -36.30 -14.33
C ARG A 58 9.25 -37.45 -15.20
N LYS A 59 10.19 -38.20 -15.76
CA LYS A 59 9.95 -39.44 -16.50
C LYS A 59 10.63 -40.58 -15.76
N ILE A 60 9.96 -41.73 -15.70
CA ILE A 60 10.47 -42.94 -15.07
C ILE A 60 10.36 -44.03 -16.13
N ASP A 61 11.48 -44.67 -16.44
CA ASP A 61 11.52 -45.77 -17.40
C ASP A 61 11.09 -47.08 -16.75
N LYS A 62 10.82 -48.12 -17.57
CA LYS A 62 10.40 -49.45 -17.08
C LYS A 62 11.40 -50.08 -16.11
N ASP A 63 12.67 -49.70 -16.21
CA ASP A 63 13.77 -50.17 -15.36
C ASP A 63 13.93 -49.35 -14.06
N GLY A 64 13.02 -48.41 -13.78
CA GLY A 64 13.04 -47.59 -12.56
C GLY A 64 13.99 -46.38 -12.59
N ASN A 65 14.66 -46.12 -13.72
CA ASN A 65 15.53 -44.96 -13.89
C ASN A 65 14.72 -43.66 -13.99
N GLU A 66 15.03 -42.67 -13.15
CA GLU A 66 14.37 -41.36 -13.17
C GLU A 66 15.14 -40.33 -14.03
N SER A 67 14.44 -39.65 -14.92
CA SER A 67 14.91 -38.44 -15.61
C SER A 67 14.09 -37.21 -15.19
N LYS A 68 14.78 -36.11 -14.86
CA LYS A 68 14.16 -34.84 -14.43
C LYS A 68 14.59 -33.72 -15.37
N THR A 69 13.63 -33.08 -16.02
CA THR A 69 13.87 -31.94 -16.90
C THR A 69 13.15 -30.70 -16.37
N LYS A 70 13.83 -29.54 -16.49
CA LYS A 70 13.28 -28.24 -16.09
C LYS A 70 13.36 -27.30 -17.28
N LYS A 71 12.20 -26.81 -17.72
CA LYS A 71 12.10 -25.81 -18.78
C LYS A 71 11.55 -24.51 -18.19
N ILE A 72 12.19 -23.39 -18.52
CA ILE A 72 11.72 -22.06 -18.16
C ILE A 72 11.11 -21.44 -19.41
N VAL A 73 9.85 -21.05 -19.33
CA VAL A 73 9.12 -20.40 -20.42
C VAL A 73 8.74 -18.99 -19.98
N TYR A 74 8.97 -18.01 -20.86
CA TYR A 74 8.56 -16.63 -20.64
C TYR A 74 7.34 -16.34 -21.50
N LYS A 75 6.22 -15.98 -20.88
CA LYS A 75 4.96 -15.65 -21.57
C LYS A 75 4.69 -14.17 -21.45
N TYR A 76 4.49 -13.49 -22.58
CA TYR A 76 4.11 -12.08 -22.57
C TYR A 76 2.65 -11.90 -22.15
N ASN A 77 2.40 -11.00 -21.21
CA ASN A 77 1.08 -10.55 -20.82
C ASN A 77 0.96 -9.09 -21.26
N PRO A 78 0.07 -8.77 -22.21
CA PRO A 78 -0.09 -7.40 -22.69
C PRO A 78 -0.66 -6.47 -21.59
N PRO A 79 -0.50 -5.15 -21.75
CA PRO A 79 -1.14 -4.14 -20.90
C PRO A 79 -2.63 -4.39 -20.72
N SER A 80 -3.12 -4.28 -19.49
CA SER A 80 -4.56 -4.34 -19.21
C SER A 80 -5.16 -2.94 -19.16
N GLU A 81 -6.10 -2.65 -20.07
CA GLU A 81 -6.82 -1.37 -20.12
C GLU A 81 -7.47 -1.01 -18.79
N ARG A 82 -8.16 -1.96 -18.16
CA ARG A 82 -8.79 -1.73 -16.85
C ARG A 82 -7.76 -1.38 -15.77
N ALA A 83 -6.56 -1.98 -15.81
CA ALA A 83 -5.50 -1.65 -14.87
C ALA A 83 -4.95 -0.24 -15.12
N MET A 84 -4.81 0.17 -16.39
CA MET A 84 -4.43 1.53 -16.77
C MET A 84 -5.44 2.56 -16.25
N ILE A 85 -6.74 2.35 -16.49
CA ILE A 85 -7.80 3.26 -16.02
C ILE A 85 -7.74 3.45 -14.51
N VAL A 86 -7.74 2.34 -13.75
CA VAL A 86 -7.69 2.39 -12.28
C VAL A 86 -6.40 3.06 -11.79
N PHE A 87 -5.26 2.82 -12.46
CA PHE A 87 -4.00 3.46 -12.11
C PHE A 87 -4.06 4.98 -12.30
N PHE A 88 -4.58 5.46 -13.44
CA PHE A 88 -4.75 6.89 -13.68
C PHE A 88 -5.73 7.55 -12.71
N GLU A 89 -6.83 6.88 -12.35
CA GLU A 89 -7.75 7.39 -11.32
C GLU A 89 -7.08 7.54 -9.95
N LEU A 90 -6.25 6.57 -9.55
CA LEU A 90 -5.50 6.66 -8.30
C LEU A 90 -4.50 7.82 -8.31
N LEU A 91 -3.86 8.08 -9.44
CA LEU A 91 -2.96 9.23 -9.60
C LEU A 91 -3.71 10.57 -9.51
N LYS A 92 -4.86 10.69 -10.18
CA LYS A 92 -5.72 11.89 -10.09
C LYS A 92 -6.12 12.19 -8.64
N LYS A 93 -6.65 11.19 -7.93
CA LYS A 93 -7.05 11.33 -6.51
C LYS A 93 -5.91 11.76 -5.58
N ARG A 94 -4.66 11.37 -5.88
CA ARG A 94 -3.48 11.81 -5.12
C ARG A 94 -3.16 13.27 -5.37
N ASN A 95 -3.22 13.69 -6.64
CA ASN A 95 -2.99 15.08 -7.02
C ASN A 95 -4.05 16.01 -6.43
N ASP A 96 -5.32 15.60 -6.43
CA ASP A 96 -6.42 16.38 -5.83
C ASP A 96 -6.21 16.62 -4.32
N LYS A 97 -5.81 15.58 -3.57
CA LYS A 97 -5.50 15.72 -2.15
C LYS A 97 -4.31 16.65 -1.89
N ARG A 98 -3.28 16.58 -2.73
CA ARG A 98 -2.13 17.48 -2.64
C ARG A 98 -2.53 18.92 -2.92
N LEU A 99 -3.37 19.14 -3.93
CA LEU A 99 -3.91 20.46 -4.27
C LEU A 99 -4.80 21.02 -3.14
N GLU A 100 -5.66 20.20 -2.55
CA GLU A 100 -6.49 20.58 -1.40
C GLU A 100 -5.63 21.02 -0.20
N TYR A 101 -4.57 20.27 0.10
CA TYR A 101 -3.62 20.63 1.16
C TYR A 101 -2.91 21.96 0.89
N ILE A 102 -2.49 22.21 -0.36
CA ILE A 102 -1.86 23.48 -0.75
C ILE A 102 -2.84 24.64 -0.59
N ARG A 103 -4.10 24.48 -1.03
CA ARG A 103 -5.15 25.50 -0.89
C ARG A 103 -5.39 25.86 0.58
N LYS A 104 -5.55 24.87 1.46
CA LYS A 104 -5.69 25.09 2.91
C LYS A 104 -4.53 25.88 3.51
N LYS A 105 -3.30 25.58 3.10
CA LYS A 105 -2.10 26.32 3.55
C LYS A 105 -2.06 27.78 3.08
N ILE A 106 -2.56 28.05 1.87
CA ILE A 106 -2.66 29.41 1.35
C ILE A 106 -3.73 30.18 2.15
N GLU A 107 -4.89 29.58 2.36
CA GLU A 107 -6.00 30.18 3.12
C GLU A 107 -5.63 30.46 4.59
N GLU A 108 -4.90 29.55 5.25
CA GLU A 108 -4.36 29.78 6.60
C GLU A 108 -3.38 30.96 6.63
N LYS A 109 -2.51 31.10 5.61
CA LYS A 109 -1.60 32.25 5.51
C LYS A 109 -2.37 33.55 5.28
N GLU A 110 -3.38 33.55 4.41
CA GLU A 110 -4.20 34.73 4.15
C GLU A 110 -5.01 35.15 5.38
N ASN A 111 -5.57 34.20 6.14
CA ASN A 111 -6.28 34.48 7.38
C ASN A 111 -5.36 34.97 8.50
N ASN A 112 -4.12 34.48 8.57
CA ASN A 112 -3.13 34.99 9.52
C ASN A 112 -2.56 36.36 9.11
N ASN A 113 -2.57 36.69 7.81
CA ASN A 113 -2.16 38.00 7.28
C ASN A 113 -3.30 39.03 7.24
N LYS A 114 -4.54 38.68 7.63
CA LYS A 114 -5.58 39.67 7.93
C LYS A 114 -5.18 40.42 9.20
N ILE A 115 -4.35 41.44 9.02
CA ILE A 115 -4.08 42.46 10.02
C ILE A 115 -5.45 43.05 10.40
N ASN A 116 -5.88 42.81 11.63
CA ASN A 116 -7.02 43.52 12.23
C ASN A 116 -6.62 44.98 12.39
N ILE A 117 -6.76 45.77 11.31
CA ILE A 117 -6.67 47.22 11.40
C ILE A 117 -7.95 47.68 12.10
N ARG A 118 -7.87 47.78 13.42
CA ARG A 118 -8.89 48.45 14.23
C ARG A 118 -8.69 49.95 14.01
N VAL A 119 -9.24 50.46 12.91
CA VAL A 119 -9.37 51.90 12.69
C VAL A 119 -10.37 52.42 13.71
N GLY A 120 -9.87 52.97 14.81
CA GLY A 120 -10.66 53.81 15.71
C GLY A 120 -11.03 55.06 14.93
N PHE A 121 -12.29 55.14 14.51
CA PHE A 121 -12.87 56.42 14.13
C PHE A 121 -13.28 57.09 15.45
N ASP A 122 -12.37 57.87 16.01
CA ASP A 122 -12.77 58.93 16.94
C ASP A 122 -13.46 60.00 16.09
N ASN A 123 -14.78 60.09 16.23
CA ASN A 123 -15.58 61.27 15.91
C ASN A 123 -16.75 61.34 16.89
#